data_AF-A0A970PVB9-F1
#
_entry.id   AF-A0A970PVB9-F1
#
_cell.length_a   1.000
_cell.length_b   1.000
_cell.length_c   1.000
_cell.angle_alpha   90.00
_cell.angle_beta   90.00
_cell.angle_gamma   90.00
#
_symmetry.space_group_name_H-M   'P 1'
#
loop_
_entity.id
_entity.type
_entity.pdbx_description
1 polymer ?
#
loop_
_entity_poly.entity_id
_entity_poly.type
_entity_poly.pdbx_seq_one_letter_code
_entity_poly.pdbx_strand_id
1 'polypeptide(L)'
;MTYAEMSRMLRSTKTRERFNRLYSQKEFGYAYQMRRYSGLLTLHEDVFGREDALCFVSAPGRSELIGNHTDHNGGRVLAAAINVDTIACAARRQDNVVRFISEGYEPFEIALTELTPQPEEMGTSAALIRGVAAKMRELGYQVGGF
;
A
#
# COMPACT_ATOMS: atom_id res chain seq x y z
N MET A 1 -8.38 -9.06 -9.51
CA MET A 1 -7.97 -9.21 -10.92
C MET A 1 -6.85 -10.22 -10.99
N THR A 2 -6.65 -10.92 -12.10
CA THR A 2 -5.44 -11.72 -12.36
C THR A 2 -4.28 -10.83 -12.80
N TYR A 3 -3.04 -11.33 -12.83
CA TYR A 3 -1.89 -10.58 -13.37
C TYR A 3 -2.10 -10.09 -14.81
N ALA A 4 -2.68 -10.94 -15.66
CA ALA A 4 -2.99 -10.58 -17.04
C ALA A 4 -4.03 -9.44 -17.13
N GLU A 5 -5.05 -9.48 -16.27
CA GLU A 5 -6.04 -8.41 -16.16
C GLU A 5 -5.43 -7.10 -15.62
N MET A 6 -4.57 -7.19 -14.60
CA MET A 6 -3.83 -6.05 -14.03
C MET A 6 -2.95 -5.38 -15.09
N SER A 7 -2.16 -6.17 -15.81
CA SER A 7 -1.29 -5.69 -16.90
C SER A 7 -2.10 -5.02 -18.02
N ARG A 8 -3.25 -5.60 -18.40
CA ARG A 8 -4.16 -4.99 -19.38
C ARG A 8 -4.76 -3.69 -18.85
N MET A 9 -5.14 -3.64 -17.58
CA MET A 9 -5.70 -2.46 -16.94
C MET A 9 -4.70 -1.31 -16.89
N LEU A 10 -3.41 -1.57 -16.63
CA LEU A 10 -2.33 -0.57 -16.66
C LEU A 10 -2.13 0.05 -18.05
N ARG A 11 -2.38 -0.71 -19.12
CA ARG A 11 -2.27 -0.27 -20.52
C ARG A 11 -3.51 0.48 -21.02
N SER A 12 -4.59 0.54 -20.22
CA SER A 12 -5.84 1.14 -20.66
C SER A 12 -5.77 2.68 -20.73
N THR A 13 -6.53 3.27 -21.65
CA THR A 13 -6.69 4.73 -21.76
C THR A 13 -7.18 5.35 -20.46
N LYS A 14 -8.12 4.68 -19.77
CA LYS A 14 -8.66 5.12 -18.48
C LYS A 14 -7.56 5.24 -17.40
N THR A 15 -6.67 4.26 -17.32
CA THR A 15 -5.55 4.32 -16.36
C THR A 15 -4.54 5.40 -16.74
N ARG A 16 -4.27 5.57 -18.04
CA ARG A 16 -3.42 6.67 -18.54
C ARG A 16 -3.94 8.04 -18.14
N GLU A 17 -5.23 8.30 -18.36
CA GLU A 17 -5.88 9.55 -17.95
C GLU A 17 -5.80 9.74 -16.43
N ARG A 18 -6.04 8.67 -15.66
CA ARG A 18 -5.98 8.72 -14.19
C ARG A 18 -4.57 9.05 -13.68
N PHE A 19 -3.52 8.41 -14.19
CA PHE A 19 -2.15 8.73 -13.80
C PHE A 19 -1.76 10.16 -14.17
N ASN A 20 -2.12 10.60 -15.38
CA ASN A 20 -1.86 11.98 -15.81
C ASN A 20 -2.59 13.02 -14.95
N ARG A 21 -3.80 12.71 -14.48
CA ARG A 21 -4.56 13.58 -13.58
C ARG A 21 -3.95 13.64 -12.17
N LEU A 22 -3.49 12.52 -11.64
CA LEU A 22 -2.96 12.44 -10.27
C LEU A 22 -1.52 12.95 -10.15
N TYR A 23 -0.66 12.64 -11.11
CA TYR A 23 0.79 12.89 -11.00
C TYR A 23 1.32 13.94 -11.99
N SER A 24 0.43 14.67 -12.67
CA SER A 24 0.71 15.58 -13.79
C SER A 24 1.15 14.89 -15.09
N GLN A 25 1.00 15.58 -16.23
CA GLN A 25 1.42 15.07 -17.55
C GLN A 25 2.92 15.21 -17.83
N LYS A 26 3.72 15.60 -16.84
CA LYS A 26 5.16 15.83 -16.98
C LYS A 26 5.96 14.59 -16.57
N GLU A 27 7.11 14.79 -15.96
CA GLU A 27 8.09 13.77 -15.57
C GLU A 27 7.48 12.58 -14.81
N PHE A 28 6.54 12.83 -13.89
CA PHE A 28 5.93 11.80 -13.04
C PHE A 28 4.61 11.22 -13.58
N GLY A 29 4.25 11.53 -14.84
CA GLY A 29 3.00 11.12 -15.47
C GLY A 29 2.95 9.65 -15.88
N TYR A 30 2.12 9.33 -16.88
CA TYR A 30 1.80 7.95 -17.26
C TYR A 30 3.02 7.04 -17.42
N ALA A 31 4.04 7.45 -18.18
CA ALA A 31 5.19 6.60 -18.47
C ALA A 31 5.98 6.21 -17.20
N TYR A 32 6.11 7.14 -16.26
CA TYR A 32 6.76 6.92 -14.98
C TYR A 32 5.95 5.98 -14.08
N GLN A 33 4.64 6.26 -13.92
CA GLN A 33 3.76 5.39 -13.13
C GLN A 33 3.63 4.00 -13.74
N MET A 34 3.60 3.90 -15.07
CA MET A 34 3.57 2.62 -15.78
C MET A 34 4.75 1.74 -15.40
N ARG A 35 5.96 2.31 -15.32
CA ARG A 35 7.16 1.59 -14.88
C ARG A 35 7.03 1.11 -13.44
N ARG A 36 6.61 1.99 -12.52
CA ARG A 36 6.44 1.67 -11.10
C ARG A 36 5.45 0.53 -10.86
N TYR A 37 4.24 0.67 -11.41
CA TYR A 37 3.18 -0.32 -11.20
C TYR A 37 3.44 -1.63 -11.95
N SER A 38 4.10 -1.59 -13.11
CA SER A 38 4.50 -2.82 -13.80
C SER A 38 5.61 -3.54 -13.04
N GLY A 39 6.62 -2.81 -12.54
CA GLY A 39 7.68 -3.39 -11.71
C GLY A 39 7.15 -4.00 -10.42
N LEU A 40 6.21 -3.32 -9.76
CA LEU A 40 5.53 -3.83 -8.58
C LEU A 40 4.72 -5.10 -8.87
N LEU A 41 4.02 -5.15 -10.02
CA LEU A 41 3.27 -6.33 -10.44
C LEU A 41 4.21 -7.53 -10.70
N THR A 42 5.34 -7.28 -11.37
CA THR A 42 6.39 -8.29 -11.60
C THR A 42 6.97 -8.79 -10.28
N LEU A 43 7.36 -7.89 -9.37
CA LEU A 43 7.88 -8.27 -8.06
C LEU A 43 6.90 -9.15 -7.28
N HIS A 44 5.62 -8.78 -7.28
CA HIS A 44 4.59 -9.58 -6.62
C HIS A 44 4.43 -10.96 -7.27
N GLU A 45 4.47 -11.04 -8.61
CA GLU A 45 4.40 -12.32 -9.34
C GLU A 45 5.61 -13.22 -9.04
N ASP A 46 6.81 -12.66 -9.02
CA ASP A 46 8.05 -13.40 -8.80
C ASP A 46 8.17 -13.96 -7.37
N VAL A 47 7.70 -13.20 -6.36
CA VAL A 47 7.86 -13.55 -4.95
C VAL A 47 6.72 -14.42 -4.43
N PHE A 48 5.48 -14.11 -4.82
CA PHE A 48 4.29 -14.76 -4.27
C PHE A 48 3.61 -15.73 -5.23
N GLY A 49 3.86 -15.62 -6.53
CA GLY A 49 3.26 -16.48 -7.54
C GLY A 49 1.81 -16.10 -7.89
N ARG A 50 1.05 -17.07 -8.42
CA ARG A 50 -0.30 -16.86 -8.95
C ARG A 50 -1.36 -16.82 -7.86
N GLU A 51 -1.49 -15.67 -7.22
CA GLU A 51 -2.65 -15.34 -6.39
C GLU A 51 -3.77 -14.74 -7.25
N ASP A 52 -5.01 -15.08 -6.93
CA ASP A 52 -6.21 -14.48 -7.53
C ASP A 52 -6.66 -13.24 -6.74
N ALA A 53 -7.51 -12.42 -7.34
CA ALA A 53 -8.06 -11.21 -6.71
C ALA A 53 -7.02 -10.12 -6.34
N LEU A 54 -5.98 -9.94 -7.15
CA LEU A 54 -5.03 -8.82 -7.00
C LEU A 54 -5.72 -7.46 -7.07
N CYS A 55 -5.21 -6.51 -6.31
CA CYS A 55 -5.52 -5.08 -6.35
C CYS A 55 -4.26 -4.23 -6.25
N PHE A 56 -4.36 -2.99 -6.74
CA PHE A 56 -3.36 -1.95 -6.47
C PHE A 56 -3.93 -0.96 -5.47
N VAL A 57 -3.09 -0.53 -4.54
CA VAL A 57 -3.37 0.56 -3.60
C VAL A 57 -2.22 1.57 -3.61
N SER A 58 -2.56 2.83 -3.35
CA SER A 58 -1.59 3.92 -3.23
C SER A 58 -2.01 4.81 -2.06
N ALA A 59 -1.04 5.21 -1.25
CA ALA A 59 -1.21 6.17 -0.17
C ALA A 59 -0.20 7.31 -0.35
N PRO A 60 -0.66 8.57 -0.55
CA PRO A 60 0.26 9.70 -0.72
C PRO A 60 0.89 10.09 0.61
N GLY A 61 2.14 10.56 0.53
CA GLY A 61 2.72 11.37 1.59
C GLY A 61 1.98 12.71 1.73
N ARG A 62 2.39 13.49 2.72
CA ARG A 62 1.82 14.81 2.99
C ARG A 62 2.88 15.85 3.28
N SER A 63 2.55 17.11 3.04
CA SER A 63 3.26 18.27 3.55
C SER A 63 2.34 19.08 4.47
N GLU A 64 2.87 19.54 5.60
CA GLU A 64 2.19 20.50 6.48
C GLU A 64 2.48 21.91 5.98
N LEU A 65 1.42 22.65 5.64
CA LEU A 65 1.53 24.03 5.17
C LEU A 65 1.57 24.99 6.35
N ILE A 66 0.75 24.75 7.38
CA ILE A 66 0.73 25.50 8.64
C ILE A 66 0.08 24.68 9.76
N GLY A 67 0.39 25.03 11.00
CA GLY A 67 -0.15 24.37 12.20
C GLY A 67 0.76 23.29 12.78
N ASN A 68 2.06 23.34 12.49
CA ASN A 68 3.04 22.43 13.09
C ASN A 68 2.93 22.42 14.61
N HIS A 69 3.03 21.23 15.21
CA HIS A 69 2.92 21.01 16.66
C HIS A 69 1.61 21.48 17.32
N THR A 70 0.56 21.74 16.54
CA THR A 70 -0.75 22.11 17.10
C THR A 70 -1.72 20.94 17.23
N ASP A 71 -1.49 19.87 16.49
CA ASP A 71 -2.34 18.68 16.42
C ASP A 71 -2.55 17.98 17.77
N HIS A 72 -1.46 17.77 18.51
CA HIS A 72 -1.49 17.15 19.84
C HIS A 72 -2.02 18.09 20.94
N ASN A 73 -2.24 19.36 20.61
CA ASN A 73 -2.82 20.37 21.50
C ASN A 73 -4.29 20.68 21.17
N GLY A 74 -4.94 19.88 20.30
CA GLY A 74 -6.31 20.15 19.85
C GLY A 74 -6.44 21.36 18.92
N GLY A 75 -5.34 21.82 18.34
CA GLY A 75 -5.30 22.89 17.37
C GLY A 75 -5.74 22.45 15.97
N ARG A 76 -5.50 23.32 14.98
CA ARG A 76 -5.88 23.08 13.58
C ARG A 76 -4.64 23.02 12.70
N VAL A 77 -4.59 22.02 11.83
CA VAL A 77 -3.52 21.82 10.85
C VAL A 77 -4.08 22.00 9.45
N LEU A 78 -3.29 22.65 8.58
CA LEU A 78 -3.53 22.64 7.15
C LEU A 78 -2.42 21.84 6.48
N ALA A 79 -2.78 20.69 5.92
CA ALA A 79 -1.87 19.81 5.21
C ALA A 79 -2.40 19.50 3.81
N ALA A 80 -1.49 19.18 2.90
CA ALA A 80 -1.82 18.76 1.54
C ALA A 80 -1.11 17.44 1.22
N ALA A 81 -1.81 16.55 0.51
CA ALA A 81 -1.18 15.38 -0.09
C ALA A 81 -0.17 15.83 -1.16
N ILE A 82 0.96 15.13 -1.23
CA ILE A 82 1.98 15.35 -2.25
C ILE A 82 1.97 14.19 -3.26
N ASN A 83 2.66 14.38 -4.38
CA ASN A 83 2.70 13.39 -5.46
C ASN A 83 3.65 12.21 -5.17
N VAL A 84 4.41 12.27 -4.07
CA VAL A 84 5.24 11.17 -3.58
C VAL A 84 4.35 10.25 -2.74
N ASP A 85 4.32 8.97 -3.07
CA ASP A 85 3.42 7.98 -2.48
C ASP A 85 4.08 6.63 -2.25
N THR A 86 3.48 5.84 -1.36
CA THR A 86 3.75 4.40 -1.23
C THR A 86 2.69 3.65 -2.00
N ILE A 87 3.12 2.74 -2.89
CA ILE A 87 2.24 1.89 -3.69
C ILE A 87 2.40 0.43 -3.26
N ALA A 88 1.30 -0.34 -3.31
CA ALA A 88 1.33 -1.78 -3.05
C ALA A 88 0.44 -2.53 -4.05
N CYS A 89 0.87 -3.73 -4.40
CA CYS A 89 0.05 -4.75 -5.03
C CYS A 89 -0.22 -5.78 -3.95
N ALA A 90 -1.49 -6.12 -3.74
CA ALA A 90 -1.88 -7.07 -2.72
C ALA A 90 -2.88 -8.06 -3.32
N ALA A 91 -2.86 -9.28 -2.82
CA ALA A 91 -3.86 -10.31 -3.12
C ALA A 91 -4.42 -10.84 -1.80
N ARG A 92 -5.63 -11.41 -1.82
CA ARG A 92 -6.24 -11.97 -0.61
C ARG A 92 -5.77 -13.40 -0.42
N ARG A 93 -5.34 -13.76 0.79
CA ARG A 93 -5.07 -15.14 1.18
C ARG A 93 -6.25 -15.77 1.91
N GLN A 94 -6.27 -17.10 1.95
CA GLN A 94 -7.31 -17.87 2.67
C GLN A 94 -6.94 -18.14 4.13
N ASP A 95 -5.65 -18.03 4.47
CA ASP A 95 -5.15 -18.11 5.83
C ASP A 95 -5.16 -16.72 6.52
N ASN A 96 -4.72 -16.68 7.77
CA ASN A 96 -4.55 -15.44 8.53
C ASN A 96 -3.08 -15.00 8.54
N VAL A 97 -2.33 -15.27 7.47
CA VAL A 97 -0.91 -14.90 7.36
C VAL A 97 -0.78 -13.74 6.38
N VAL A 98 -0.02 -12.73 6.76
CA VAL A 98 0.44 -11.68 5.85
C VAL A 98 1.82 -12.05 5.37
N ARG A 99 2.00 -12.11 4.04
CA ARG A 99 3.32 -12.23 3.41
C ARG A 99 3.67 -10.89 2.80
N PHE A 100 4.77 -10.29 3.22
CA PHE A 100 5.11 -8.93 2.85
C PHE A 100 6.50 -8.84 2.26
N ILE A 101 6.63 -8.04 1.20
CA ILE A 101 7.91 -7.61 0.66
C ILE A 101 7.84 -6.14 0.28
N SER A 102 8.94 -5.43 0.52
CA SER A 102 9.18 -4.08 0.00
C SER A 102 10.42 -4.10 -0.87
N GLU A 103 10.42 -3.32 -1.95
CA GLU A 103 11.59 -3.18 -2.83
C GLU A 103 12.84 -2.80 -2.02
N GLY A 104 13.92 -3.58 -2.18
CA GLY A 104 15.18 -3.38 -1.46
C GLY A 104 15.26 -3.98 -0.05
N TYR A 105 14.23 -4.71 0.39
CA TYR A 105 14.19 -5.38 1.70
C TYR A 105 13.88 -6.87 1.56
N GLU A 106 14.31 -7.65 2.56
CA GLU A 106 13.97 -9.07 2.66
C GLU A 106 12.46 -9.26 2.93
N PRO A 107 11.83 -10.29 2.34
CA PRO A 107 10.44 -10.62 2.63
C PRO A 107 10.30 -11.14 4.07
N PHE A 108 9.12 -10.91 4.66
CA PHE A 108 8.77 -11.45 5.97
C PHE A 108 7.31 -11.89 6.02
N GLU A 109 6.98 -12.68 7.04
CA GLU A 109 5.62 -13.15 7.28
C GLU A 109 5.17 -12.85 8.71
N ILE A 110 3.89 -12.54 8.89
CA ILE A 110 3.28 -12.40 10.21
C ILE A 110 1.92 -13.09 10.26
N ALA A 111 1.63 -13.77 11.36
CA ALA A 111 0.30 -14.31 11.63
C ALA A 111 -0.59 -13.25 12.29
N LEU A 112 -1.83 -13.10 11.82
CA LEU A 112 -2.87 -12.20 12.33
C LEU A 112 -3.79 -12.87 13.37
N THR A 113 -3.44 -14.07 13.83
CA THR A 113 -4.16 -14.80 14.88
C THR A 113 -4.08 -14.06 16.22
N GLU A 114 -2.90 -13.54 16.56
CA GLU A 114 -2.68 -12.66 17.71
C GLU A 114 -2.41 -11.23 17.23
N LEU A 115 -3.19 -10.24 17.70
CA LEU A 115 -3.04 -8.85 17.25
C LEU A 115 -2.55 -7.91 18.37
N THR A 116 -2.15 -8.46 19.51
CA THR A 116 -1.49 -7.69 20.57
C THR A 116 -0.10 -7.23 20.08
N PRO A 117 0.38 -6.06 20.55
CA PRO A 117 1.73 -5.61 20.22
C PRO A 117 2.78 -6.64 20.66
N GLN A 118 3.70 -6.97 19.75
CA GLN A 118 4.82 -7.88 20.01
C GLN A 118 6.11 -7.06 20.21
N PRO A 119 6.82 -7.19 21.35
CA PRO A 119 8.01 -6.38 21.65
C PRO A 119 9.11 -6.48 20.58
N GLU A 120 9.31 -7.65 19.99
CA GLU A 120 10.31 -7.93 18.95
C GLU A 120 9.99 -7.26 17.61
N GLU A 121 8.75 -6.87 17.38
CA GLU A 121 8.33 -6.17 16.15
C GLU A 121 8.43 -4.64 16.29
N MET A 122 8.79 -4.13 17.47
CA MET A 122 8.80 -2.69 17.75
C MET A 122 9.68 -1.93 16.76
N GLY A 123 9.10 -0.91 16.12
CA GLY A 123 9.79 -0.09 15.11
C GLY A 123 9.87 -0.71 13.71
N THR A 124 9.24 -1.87 13.48
CA THR A 124 9.23 -2.55 12.17
C THR A 124 7.91 -2.39 11.42
N SER A 125 7.91 -2.69 10.12
CA SER A 125 6.70 -2.75 9.31
C SER A 125 5.72 -3.83 9.80
N ALA A 126 6.20 -4.91 10.41
CA ALA A 126 5.35 -5.95 11.00
C ALA A 126 4.44 -5.38 12.09
N ALA A 127 4.99 -4.58 13.01
CA ALA A 127 4.21 -3.93 14.07
C ALA A 127 3.15 -2.95 13.50
N LEU A 128 3.49 -2.22 12.43
CA LEU A 128 2.53 -1.33 11.76
C LEU A 128 1.35 -2.11 11.15
N ILE A 129 1.63 -3.19 10.44
CA ILE A 129 0.59 -4.05 9.85
C ILE A 129 -0.30 -4.63 10.96
N ARG A 130 0.31 -5.15 12.03
CA ARG A 130 -0.42 -5.71 13.18
C ARG A 130 -1.32 -4.68 13.85
N GLY A 131 -0.82 -3.45 14.05
CA GLY A 131 -1.60 -2.36 14.63
C GLY A 131 -2.81 -1.97 13.77
N VAL A 132 -2.64 -1.88 12.43
CA VAL A 132 -3.76 -1.62 11.51
C VAL A 132 -4.78 -2.75 11.55
N ALA A 133 -4.33 -4.01 11.49
CA ALA A 133 -5.19 -5.18 11.59
C ALA A 133 -5.96 -5.20 12.92
N ALA A 134 -5.29 -4.89 14.03
CA ALA A 134 -5.90 -4.82 15.36
C ALA A 134 -7.04 -3.80 15.39
N LYS A 135 -6.79 -2.58 14.88
CA LYS A 135 -7.81 -1.53 14.86
C LYS A 135 -8.97 -1.85 13.94
N MET A 136 -8.72 -2.44 12.77
CA MET A 136 -9.78 -2.87 11.86
C MET A 136 -10.68 -3.93 12.51
N ARG A 137 -10.10 -4.89 13.24
CA ARG A 137 -10.87 -5.90 13.98
C ARG A 137 -11.67 -5.29 15.12
N GLU A 138 -11.09 -4.34 15.87
CA GLU A 138 -11.78 -3.60 16.93
C GLU A 138 -13.01 -2.83 16.39
N LEU A 139 -12.91 -2.28 15.18
CA LEU A 139 -14.00 -1.60 14.49
C LEU A 139 -15.05 -2.54 13.89
N GLY A 140 -14.90 -3.86 14.05
CA GLY A 140 -15.86 -4.87 13.59
C GLY A 140 -15.67 -5.34 12.15
N TYR A 141 -14.56 -4.97 11.49
CA TYR A 141 -14.26 -5.46 10.15
C TYR A 141 -13.66 -6.87 10.18
N GLN A 142 -13.93 -7.63 9.13
CA GLN A 142 -13.25 -8.90 8.90
C GLN A 142 -11.83 -8.65 8.40
N VAL A 143 -10.85 -9.21 9.09
CA VAL A 143 -9.42 -9.12 8.76
C VAL A 143 -8.91 -10.53 8.53
N GLY A 144 -8.18 -10.74 7.44
CA GLY A 144 -7.55 -12.01 7.08
C GLY A 144 -6.22 -11.78 6.38
N GLY A 145 -5.56 -12.87 5.98
CA GLY A 145 -4.26 -12.83 5.32
C GLY A 145 -4.29 -12.19 3.94
N PHE A 146 -3.11 -11.70 3.53
CA PHE A 146 -2.84 -11.11 2.23
C PHE A 146 -1.38 -11.30 1.83
#